data_AF-A0A7G6YV55-F1
#
_entry.id   AF-A0A7G6YV55-F1
#
_cell.length_a   1.000
_cell.length_b   1.000
_cell.length_c   1.000
_cell.angle_alpha   90.00
_cell.angle_beta   90.00
_cell.angle_gamma   90.00
#
_symmetry.space_group_name_H-M   'P 1'
#
loop_
_entity.id
_entity.type
_entity.pdbx_description
1 polymer ?
#
loop_
_entity_poly.entity_id
_entity_poly.type
_entity_poly.pdbx_seq_one_letter_code
_entity_poly.pdbx_strand_id
1 'polypeptide(L)'
;MRVAAGFYRCIAAVWLLALSGCAAYFHQPLGEERARLGAELQGNSLLQQLPAPKERLVVAVYKFRDQTGQYKPTDNGNGFSTAVTQGATSILLRALEESRWFNAIERENLGNLLNERKIIRSSRAEYSQLTGKPQPVLPSLLFAGVILEGGIISYDANVLTGGAGLRYFGAGASGQYRQDRVTVYLRAISTSTGEILKTVYTTRTILSQQVGASLFRFVKFQRLLEAETGFSYNEPTEIAVKDAIEKSVQALVYEGIHDGLWSPRSSADSTGPGITQYYQEKAANQQIDLLGREQHDRRGVWGVAGSGAVVRYSGDLSRPQVQGGGAVSLLYQGASVGRWGAALHVGQFALGAGDYFHQRFTYAELCGQYRLFPREQFTPYVFGGGGLTVRTPRRSTALLPHVVGGAGVEALLTDQVGLGLGIDTHYYFSDQLDQLPLGRYNDFYWGVRATLTFYFHPPKR
;
A
#
# COMPACT_ATOMS: atom_id res chain seq x y z
N MET A 1 -38.89 3.64 31.13
CA MET A 1 -38.65 4.91 30.40
C MET A 1 -37.19 5.39 30.38
N ARG A 2 -36.26 4.91 31.23
CA ARG A 2 -34.84 5.36 31.21
C ARG A 2 -33.96 4.76 30.09
N VAL A 3 -34.32 3.59 29.53
CA VAL A 3 -33.53 2.93 28.47
C VAL A 3 -33.68 3.61 27.11
N ALA A 4 -34.88 4.12 26.79
CA ALA A 4 -35.13 4.83 25.54
C ALA A 4 -34.32 6.14 25.43
N ALA A 5 -34.16 6.88 26.54
CA ALA A 5 -33.39 8.12 26.57
C ALA A 5 -31.88 7.92 26.29
N GLY A 6 -31.32 6.77 26.67
CA GLY A 6 -29.93 6.40 26.33
C GLY A 6 -29.77 6.10 24.84
N PHE A 7 -30.75 5.41 24.24
CA PHE A 7 -30.75 5.07 22.81
C PHE A 7 -30.83 6.31 21.91
N TYR A 8 -31.70 7.28 22.24
CA TYR A 8 -31.78 8.55 21.51
C TYR A 8 -30.50 9.39 21.64
N ARG A 9 -29.81 9.34 22.79
CA ARG A 9 -28.51 10.02 22.99
C ARG A 9 -27.40 9.38 22.16
N CYS A 10 -27.36 8.05 22.06
CA CYS A 10 -26.41 7.35 21.19
C CYS A 10 -26.66 7.64 19.71
N ILE A 11 -27.92 7.67 19.27
CA ILE A 11 -28.29 8.05 17.90
C ILE A 11 -27.86 9.49 17.60
N ALA A 12 -28.16 10.44 18.49
CA ALA A 12 -27.76 11.83 18.29
C ALA A 12 -26.23 12.00 18.21
N ALA A 13 -25.47 11.26 19.03
CA ALA A 13 -24.01 11.26 18.97
C ALA A 13 -23.46 10.68 17.65
N VAL A 14 -24.07 9.60 17.13
CA VAL A 14 -23.72 9.02 15.82
C VAL A 14 -24.04 9.98 14.68
N TRP A 15 -25.17 10.70 14.74
CA TRP A 15 -25.51 11.72 13.75
C TRP A 15 -24.58 12.94 13.80
N LEU A 16 -24.16 13.38 14.99
CA LEU A 16 -23.16 14.45 15.16
C LEU A 16 -21.79 14.05 14.61
N LEU A 17 -21.37 12.80 14.82
CA LEU A 17 -20.14 12.26 14.22
C LEU A 17 -20.26 12.14 12.69
N ALA A 18 -21.42 11.72 12.16
CA ALA A 18 -21.65 11.64 10.73
C ALA A 18 -21.63 13.01 10.04
N LEU A 19 -22.14 14.06 10.70
CA LEU A 19 -22.11 15.44 10.18
C LEU A 19 -20.70 16.04 10.14
N SER A 20 -19.80 15.63 11.04
CA SER A 20 -18.40 16.10 11.03
C SER A 20 -17.61 15.62 9.81
N GLY A 21 -18.01 14.49 9.20
CA GLY A 21 -17.38 13.95 7.99
C GLY A 21 -17.67 14.75 6.71
N CYS A 22 -18.78 15.50 6.68
CA CYS A 22 -19.15 16.32 5.51
C CYS A 22 -18.42 17.68 5.47
N ALA A 23 -17.69 18.07 6.53
CA ALA A 23 -17.04 19.38 6.61
C ALA A 23 -15.93 19.57 5.55
N ALA A 24 -15.19 18.51 5.22
CA ALA A 24 -14.13 18.56 4.20
C ALA A 24 -14.68 18.86 2.79
N TYR A 25 -15.91 18.44 2.49
CA TYR A 25 -16.57 18.74 1.22
C TYR A 25 -16.87 20.23 1.05
N PHE A 26 -17.21 20.92 2.14
CA PHE A 26 -17.46 22.36 2.13
C PHE A 26 -16.19 23.22 2.23
N HIS A 27 -15.01 22.60 2.39
CA HIS A 27 -13.72 23.29 2.48
C HIS A 27 -12.95 23.28 1.15
N GLN A 28 -13.66 23.27 0.02
CA GLN A 28 -13.04 23.48 -1.29
C GLN A 28 -12.80 24.99 -1.49
N PRO A 29 -11.61 25.40 -1.96
CA PRO A 29 -11.35 26.80 -2.26
C PRO A 29 -12.24 27.24 -3.43
N LEU A 30 -13.24 28.06 -3.15
CA LEU A 30 -14.17 28.63 -4.14
C LEU A 30 -13.72 30.01 -4.64
N GLY A 31 -12.60 30.53 -4.12
CA GLY A 31 -12.04 31.84 -4.46
C GLY A 31 -10.71 31.73 -5.20
N GLU A 32 -10.34 32.79 -5.90
CA GLU A 32 -9.05 32.90 -6.56
C GLU A 32 -7.91 32.90 -5.53
N GLU A 33 -6.97 31.96 -5.66
CA GLU A 33 -5.75 31.92 -4.86
C GLU A 33 -4.65 32.76 -5.51
N ARG A 34 -3.92 33.53 -4.70
CA ARG A 34 -2.72 34.24 -5.17
C ARG A 34 -1.57 33.25 -5.41
N ALA A 35 -0.70 33.59 -6.36
CA ALA A 35 0.53 32.84 -6.60
C ALA A 35 1.37 32.74 -5.30
N ARG A 36 1.88 31.52 -5.03
CA ARG A 36 2.73 31.20 -3.88
C ARG A 36 3.90 30.34 -4.33
N LEU A 37 4.90 30.19 -3.46
CA LEU A 37 5.99 29.23 -3.67
C LEU A 37 5.41 27.81 -3.84
N GLY A 38 6.05 27.01 -4.71
CA GLY A 38 5.60 25.67 -5.04
C GLY A 38 5.50 24.75 -3.82
N ALA A 39 4.66 23.73 -3.90
CA ALA A 39 4.51 22.75 -2.83
C ALA A 39 5.79 21.92 -2.67
N GLU A 40 6.30 21.86 -1.43
CA GLU A 40 7.44 21.05 -1.05
C GLU A 40 6.93 19.84 -0.24
N LEU A 41 7.14 18.62 -0.74
CA LEU A 41 6.87 17.41 0.03
C LEU A 41 7.85 17.36 1.21
N GLN A 42 7.33 17.35 2.44
CA GLN A 42 8.14 17.18 3.67
C GLN A 42 9.35 18.15 3.77
N GLY A 43 9.24 19.36 3.21
CA GLY A 43 10.20 20.46 3.39
C GLY A 43 11.65 20.16 2.96
N ASN A 44 11.86 19.35 1.91
CA ASN A 44 13.19 18.96 1.43
C ASN A 44 14.09 18.27 2.49
N SER A 45 13.45 17.61 3.45
CA SER A 45 14.14 16.94 4.56
C SER A 45 15.11 15.85 4.06
N LEU A 46 14.80 15.18 2.94
CA LEU A 46 15.64 14.15 2.34
C LEU A 46 17.04 14.64 1.98
N LEU A 47 17.14 15.77 1.27
CA LEU A 47 18.44 16.34 0.87
C LEU A 47 19.14 17.03 2.05
N GLN A 48 18.38 17.58 2.99
CA GLN A 48 18.95 18.19 4.20
C GLN A 48 19.61 17.19 5.15
N GLN A 49 19.21 15.92 5.11
CA GLN A 49 19.82 14.83 5.89
C GLN A 49 21.22 14.44 5.39
N LEU A 50 21.62 14.88 4.19
CA LEU A 50 22.93 14.58 3.64
C LEU A 50 24.04 15.23 4.49
N PRO A 51 25.12 14.50 4.82
CA PRO A 51 26.26 15.08 5.52
C PRO A 51 26.95 16.13 4.65
N ALA A 52 27.72 17.05 5.24
CA ALA A 52 28.43 18.04 4.45
C ALA A 52 29.58 17.39 3.67
N PRO A 53 29.82 17.73 2.38
CA PRO A 53 30.94 17.20 1.63
C PRO A 53 32.28 17.76 2.13
N LYS A 54 33.37 17.01 1.95
CA LYS A 54 34.73 17.52 2.12
C LYS A 54 35.03 18.63 1.12
N GLU A 55 34.64 18.41 -0.13
CA GLU A 55 34.70 19.37 -1.22
C GLU A 55 33.49 19.17 -2.14
N ARG A 56 32.93 20.26 -2.66
CA ARG A 56 31.80 20.17 -3.60
C ARG A 56 32.29 19.69 -4.97
N LEU A 57 31.62 18.67 -5.52
CA LEU A 57 31.99 18.10 -6.80
C LEU A 57 31.41 18.92 -7.95
N VAL A 58 32.25 19.32 -8.91
CA VAL A 58 31.78 20.00 -10.12
C VAL A 58 31.22 18.95 -11.10
N VAL A 59 29.92 19.06 -11.40
CA VAL A 59 29.20 18.08 -12.23
C VAL A 59 28.51 18.73 -13.42
N ALA A 60 28.57 18.07 -14.57
CA ALA A 60 27.87 18.49 -15.77
C ALA A 60 26.57 17.70 -15.95
N VAL A 61 25.46 18.40 -16.20
CA VAL A 61 24.17 17.80 -16.58
C VAL A 61 23.85 18.24 -17.99
N TYR A 62 23.76 17.30 -18.92
CA TYR A 62 23.46 17.61 -20.33
C TYR A 62 21.96 17.61 -20.60
N LYS A 63 21.35 16.43 -20.58
CA LYS A 63 19.92 16.25 -20.87
C LYS A 63 19.38 15.20 -19.94
N PHE A 64 18.42 15.59 -19.11
CA PHE A 64 17.69 14.67 -18.25
C PHE A 64 16.23 14.72 -18.65
N ARG A 65 15.83 13.76 -19.49
CA ARG A 65 14.56 13.82 -20.23
C ARG A 65 13.63 12.67 -19.87
N ASP A 66 12.38 12.86 -20.23
CA ASP A 66 11.41 11.77 -20.33
C ASP A 66 11.82 10.82 -21.48
N GLN A 67 12.04 9.56 -21.13
CA GLN A 67 12.35 8.46 -22.06
C GLN A 67 11.24 7.40 -22.05
N THR A 68 10.11 7.67 -21.39
CA THR A 68 8.98 6.74 -21.27
C THR A 68 8.18 6.62 -22.56
N GLY A 69 8.14 7.71 -23.35
CA GLY A 69 7.28 7.82 -24.54
C GLY A 69 5.78 7.85 -24.24
N GLN A 70 5.38 8.06 -22.99
CA GLN A 70 3.98 7.94 -22.57
C GLN A 70 3.21 9.25 -22.74
N TYR A 71 2.01 9.12 -23.31
CA TYR A 71 1.02 10.19 -23.40
C TYR A 71 -0.10 9.96 -22.38
N LYS A 72 -0.77 11.03 -21.97
CA LYS A 72 -1.93 10.89 -21.07
C LYS A 72 -3.02 10.09 -21.77
N PRO A 73 -3.58 9.05 -21.12
CA PRO A 73 -4.73 8.34 -21.67
C PRO A 73 -5.91 9.32 -21.77
N THR A 74 -6.58 9.33 -22.92
CA THR A 74 -7.78 10.13 -23.19
C THR A 74 -8.94 9.20 -23.54
N ASP A 75 -10.10 9.43 -22.95
CA ASP A 75 -11.27 8.54 -23.10
C ASP A 75 -11.78 8.43 -24.55
N ASN A 76 -11.55 9.45 -25.39
CA ASN A 76 -12.05 9.53 -26.77
C ASN A 76 -10.99 10.03 -27.78
N GLY A 77 -9.86 9.34 -27.93
CA GLY A 77 -8.90 9.57 -29.03
C GLY A 77 -7.43 9.54 -28.62
N ASN A 78 -6.54 10.05 -29.49
CA ASN A 78 -5.11 10.23 -29.21
C ASN A 78 -4.83 11.67 -28.75
N GLY A 79 -4.41 11.85 -27.50
CA GLY A 79 -3.90 13.12 -26.97
C GLY A 79 -2.40 13.32 -27.22
N PHE A 80 -1.97 14.56 -27.44
CA PHE A 80 -0.54 14.93 -27.58
C PHE A 80 0.12 15.33 -26.25
N SER A 81 -0.63 15.37 -25.15
CA SER A 81 -0.09 15.74 -23.84
C SER A 81 0.69 14.58 -23.24
N THR A 82 1.97 14.80 -22.95
CA THR A 82 2.82 13.80 -22.30
C THR A 82 2.33 13.51 -20.89
N ALA A 83 2.46 12.26 -20.44
CA ALA A 83 2.11 11.85 -19.09
C ALA A 83 3.07 12.43 -18.04
N VAL A 84 4.31 12.68 -18.46
CA VAL A 84 5.43 13.13 -17.62
C VAL A 84 5.94 14.51 -18.08
N THR A 85 6.53 15.27 -17.15
CA THR A 85 7.13 16.57 -17.43
C THR A 85 8.36 16.47 -18.34
N GLN A 86 8.50 17.42 -19.26
CA GLN A 86 9.70 17.58 -20.10
C GLN A 86 10.76 18.48 -19.44
N GLY A 87 10.46 19.08 -18.28
CA GLY A 87 11.36 19.97 -17.53
C GLY A 87 12.25 19.26 -16.50
N ALA A 88 12.51 17.96 -16.67
CA ALA A 88 13.20 17.16 -15.66
C ALA A 88 14.68 17.55 -15.46
N THR A 89 15.35 18.14 -16.47
CA THR A 89 16.70 18.73 -16.31
C THR A 89 16.73 19.81 -15.23
N SER A 90 15.79 20.76 -15.25
CA SER A 90 15.71 21.84 -14.27
C SER A 90 15.44 21.32 -12.85
N ILE A 91 14.61 20.29 -12.73
CA ILE A 91 14.31 19.63 -11.45
C ILE A 91 15.58 18.98 -10.90
N LEU A 92 16.36 18.28 -11.74
CA LEU A 92 17.63 17.69 -11.32
C LEU A 92 18.66 18.75 -10.91
N LEU A 93 18.84 19.81 -11.70
CA LEU A 93 19.77 20.90 -11.36
C LEU A 93 19.44 21.52 -10.00
N ARG A 94 18.15 21.75 -9.72
CA ARG A 94 17.68 22.24 -8.42
C ARG A 94 17.98 21.25 -7.30
N ALA A 95 17.69 19.96 -7.48
CA ALA A 95 17.99 18.93 -6.48
C ALA A 95 19.49 18.81 -6.18
N LEU A 96 20.35 18.95 -7.20
CA LEU A 96 21.80 18.96 -7.04
C LEU A 96 22.27 20.19 -6.24
N GLU A 97 21.70 21.37 -6.48
CA GLU A 97 22.00 22.58 -5.72
C GLU A 97 21.57 22.46 -4.26
N GLU A 98 20.34 22.02 -4.01
CA GLU A 98 19.76 21.85 -2.68
C GLU A 98 20.47 20.77 -1.85
N SER A 99 21.06 19.76 -2.51
CA SER A 99 21.89 18.75 -1.84
C SER A 99 23.15 19.33 -1.19
N ARG A 100 23.66 20.47 -1.69
CA ARG A 100 24.95 21.09 -1.30
C ARG A 100 26.19 20.24 -1.55
N TRP A 101 26.06 19.07 -2.18
CA TRP A 101 27.18 18.18 -2.56
C TRP A 101 27.82 18.56 -3.88
N PHE A 102 27.04 19.14 -4.78
CA PHE A 102 27.43 19.36 -6.15
C PHE A 102 27.49 20.85 -6.50
N ASN A 103 28.41 21.20 -7.38
CA ASN A 103 28.42 22.45 -8.11
C ASN A 103 28.04 22.14 -9.56
N ALA A 104 26.74 22.18 -9.85
CA ALA A 104 26.22 21.84 -11.16
C ALA A 104 26.54 22.94 -12.18
N ILE A 105 27.03 22.54 -13.35
CA ILE A 105 27.30 23.46 -14.46
C ILE A 105 26.31 23.30 -15.61
N GLU A 106 25.91 24.45 -16.17
CA GLU A 106 24.98 24.54 -17.30
C GLU A 106 25.59 23.93 -18.57
N ARG A 107 25.03 22.82 -19.04
CA ARG A 107 25.40 22.17 -20.32
C ARG A 107 24.20 21.88 -21.21
N GLU A 108 22.97 22.04 -20.73
CA GLU A 108 21.77 21.86 -21.54
C GLU A 108 21.71 22.94 -22.63
N ASN A 109 22.00 24.18 -22.27
CA ASN A 109 21.98 25.32 -23.17
C ASN A 109 23.35 26.03 -23.32
N LEU A 110 24.41 25.25 -23.52
CA LEU A 110 25.77 25.75 -23.67
C LEU A 110 25.91 26.76 -24.83
N GLY A 111 25.12 26.62 -25.89
CA GLY A 111 25.14 27.52 -27.05
C GLY A 111 24.86 28.98 -26.65
N ASN A 112 23.82 29.21 -25.85
CA ASN A 112 23.47 30.54 -25.36
C ASN A 112 24.58 31.13 -24.48
N LEU A 113 25.17 30.33 -23.59
CA LEU A 113 26.28 30.76 -22.73
C LEU A 113 27.53 31.15 -23.56
N LEU A 114 27.85 30.38 -24.60
CA LEU A 114 28.98 30.69 -25.48
C LEU A 114 28.75 31.95 -26.30
N ASN A 115 27.52 32.17 -26.78
CA ASN A 115 27.13 33.38 -27.48
C ASN A 115 27.28 34.61 -26.57
N GLU A 116 26.76 34.56 -25.35
CA GLU A 116 26.89 35.66 -24.38
C GLU A 116 28.36 35.97 -24.06
N ARG A 117 29.16 34.94 -23.83
CA ARG A 117 30.60 35.12 -23.59
C ARG A 117 31.33 35.69 -24.80
N LYS A 118 30.90 35.36 -26.03
CA LYS A 118 31.44 35.97 -27.26
C LYS A 118 31.10 37.46 -27.32
N ILE A 119 29.87 37.84 -27.02
CA ILE A 119 29.43 39.24 -26.94
C ILE A 119 30.29 40.02 -25.94
N ILE A 120 30.47 39.49 -24.73
CA ILE A 120 31.31 40.13 -23.70
C ILE A 120 32.76 40.31 -24.18
N ARG A 121 33.32 39.30 -24.87
CA ARG A 121 34.69 39.40 -25.43
C ARG A 121 34.78 40.50 -26.49
N SER A 122 33.82 40.59 -27.40
CA SER A 122 33.83 41.65 -28.43
C SER A 122 33.66 43.03 -27.82
N SER A 123 32.72 43.22 -26.88
CA SER A 123 32.49 44.54 -26.26
C SER A 123 33.68 45.00 -25.42
N ARG A 124 34.36 44.08 -24.70
CA ARG A 124 35.58 44.41 -23.95
C ARG A 124 36.74 44.78 -24.87
N ALA A 125 36.88 44.09 -26.01
CA ALA A 125 37.91 44.39 -27.00
C ALA A 125 37.69 45.79 -27.61
N GLU A 126 36.46 46.11 -28.00
CA GLU A 126 36.07 47.42 -28.51
C GLU A 126 36.31 48.54 -27.47
N TYR A 127 35.87 48.33 -26.23
CA TYR A 127 36.08 49.31 -25.15
C TYR A 127 37.57 49.54 -24.86
N SER A 128 38.38 48.48 -24.90
CA SER A 128 39.83 48.59 -24.72
C SER A 128 40.48 49.37 -25.86
N GLN A 129 39.97 49.26 -27.09
CA GLN A 129 40.43 50.06 -28.24
C GLN A 129 40.05 51.53 -28.10
N LEU A 130 38.83 51.83 -27.64
CA LEU A 130 38.33 53.21 -27.49
C LEU A 130 38.98 53.96 -26.32
N THR A 131 39.20 53.29 -25.19
CA THR A 131 39.68 53.95 -23.96
C THR A 131 41.16 53.77 -23.68
N GLY A 132 41.86 52.91 -24.44
CA GLY A 132 43.24 52.53 -24.19
C GLY A 132 43.48 51.77 -22.88
N LYS A 133 42.41 51.44 -22.13
CA LYS A 133 42.49 50.72 -20.86
C LYS A 133 42.25 49.22 -21.06
N PRO A 134 43.21 48.35 -20.73
CA PRO A 134 43.05 46.91 -20.89
C PRO A 134 41.92 46.38 -20.01
N GLN A 135 41.02 45.60 -20.61
CA GLN A 135 39.93 44.94 -19.90
C GLN A 135 40.35 43.54 -19.40
N PRO A 136 39.87 43.10 -18.23
CA PRO A 136 40.21 41.78 -17.71
C PRO A 136 39.66 40.67 -18.61
N VAL A 137 40.47 39.61 -18.79
CA VAL A 137 40.09 38.44 -19.56
C VAL A 137 38.99 37.66 -18.83
N LEU A 138 38.04 37.10 -19.57
CA LEU A 138 37.02 36.24 -18.96
C LEU A 138 37.66 34.94 -18.42
N PRO A 139 37.32 34.51 -17.20
CA PRO A 139 37.80 33.25 -16.65
C PRO A 139 37.31 32.07 -17.49
N SER A 140 38.10 30.99 -17.55
CA SER A 140 37.74 29.75 -18.25
C SER A 140 36.47 29.12 -17.67
N LEU A 141 35.73 28.38 -18.52
CA LEU A 141 34.58 27.61 -18.04
C LEU A 141 35.06 26.49 -17.13
N LEU A 142 34.29 26.19 -16.07
CA LEU A 142 34.58 25.07 -15.19
C LEU A 142 34.50 23.74 -15.96
N PHE A 143 35.45 22.86 -15.68
CA PHE A 143 35.44 21.48 -16.13
C PHE A 143 34.75 20.60 -15.08
N ALA A 144 33.87 19.71 -15.53
CA ALA A 144 33.24 18.74 -14.64
C ALA A 144 34.06 17.44 -14.63
N GLY A 145 34.44 16.98 -13.43
CA GLY A 145 35.09 15.66 -13.28
C GLY A 145 34.10 14.51 -13.50
N VAL A 146 32.80 14.79 -13.32
CA VAL A 146 31.73 13.81 -13.45
C VAL A 146 30.59 14.39 -14.30
N ILE A 147 30.08 13.59 -15.23
CA ILE A 147 28.83 13.84 -15.94
C ILE A 147 27.72 13.08 -15.23
N LEU A 148 26.61 13.76 -14.97
CA LEU A 148 25.39 13.15 -14.47
C LEU A 148 24.39 13.02 -15.61
N GLU A 149 23.98 11.79 -15.89
CA GLU A 149 23.08 11.44 -16.98
C GLU A 149 22.00 10.47 -16.54
N GLY A 150 20.89 10.49 -17.28
CA GLY A 150 19.77 9.60 -17.02
C GLY A 150 18.47 10.19 -17.53
N GLY A 151 17.38 9.84 -16.86
CA GLY A 151 16.07 10.34 -17.21
C GLY A 151 14.96 9.58 -16.50
N ILE A 152 13.75 9.91 -16.91
CA ILE A 152 12.54 9.22 -16.47
C ILE A 152 12.35 8.06 -17.44
N ILE A 153 12.64 6.85 -16.98
CA ILE A 153 12.76 5.66 -17.84
C ILE A 153 11.43 4.94 -17.98
N SER A 154 10.62 4.89 -16.91
CA SER A 154 9.29 4.28 -16.96
C SER A 154 8.23 5.16 -16.32
N TYR A 155 7.06 5.19 -16.95
CA TYR A 155 5.82 5.65 -16.36
C TYR A 155 4.77 4.58 -16.61
N ASP A 156 4.43 3.85 -15.56
CA ASP A 156 3.46 2.77 -15.61
C ASP A 156 2.13 3.32 -15.10
N ALA A 157 1.15 3.49 -16.00
CA ALA A 157 -0.20 3.87 -15.62
C ALA A 157 -0.99 2.65 -15.15
N ASN A 158 -1.90 2.84 -14.18
CA ASN A 158 -2.86 1.82 -13.74
C ASN A 158 -2.20 0.52 -13.22
N VAL A 159 -1.03 0.63 -12.58
CA VAL A 159 -0.30 -0.51 -11.97
C VAL A 159 -1.18 -1.28 -11.00
N LEU A 160 -2.03 -0.55 -10.26
CA LEU A 160 -3.07 -1.12 -9.44
C LEU A 160 -4.33 -0.29 -9.59
N THR A 161 -5.42 -0.93 -9.98
CA THR A 161 -6.76 -0.34 -9.98
C THR A 161 -7.68 -1.21 -9.15
N GLY A 162 -8.61 -0.57 -8.46
CA GLY A 162 -9.67 -1.26 -7.77
C GLY A 162 -10.79 -0.33 -7.41
N GLY A 163 -11.90 -0.92 -6.99
CA GLY A 163 -13.05 -0.15 -6.56
C GLY A 163 -14.10 -1.05 -5.93
N ALA A 164 -14.92 -0.44 -5.11
CA ALA A 164 -16.07 -1.08 -4.50
C ALA A 164 -17.27 -0.16 -4.69
N GLY A 165 -18.41 -0.74 -5.06
CA GLY A 165 -19.65 -0.02 -5.23
C GLY A 165 -20.81 -0.76 -4.57
N LEU A 166 -21.64 -0.04 -3.84
CA LEU A 166 -22.88 -0.56 -3.27
C LEU A 166 -24.04 0.23 -3.86
N ARG A 167 -25.08 -0.46 -4.34
CA ARG A 167 -26.29 0.16 -4.89
C ARG A 167 -27.52 -0.47 -4.24
N TYR A 168 -28.43 0.35 -3.72
CA TYR A 168 -29.67 -0.08 -3.09
C TYR A 168 -30.77 0.98 -3.24
N PHE A 169 -31.95 0.57 -3.73
CA PHE A 169 -33.13 1.43 -3.92
C PHE A 169 -32.85 2.81 -4.54
N GLY A 170 -32.13 2.80 -5.67
CA GLY A 170 -31.82 4.04 -6.38
C GLY A 170 -30.66 4.83 -5.78
N ALA A 171 -30.25 4.61 -4.53
CA ALA A 171 -29.02 5.20 -4.01
C ALA A 171 -27.81 4.28 -4.30
N GLY A 172 -26.66 4.88 -4.59
CA GLY A 172 -25.40 4.19 -4.83
C GLY A 172 -24.24 4.95 -4.23
N ALA A 173 -23.25 4.22 -3.72
CA ALA A 173 -21.96 4.75 -3.34
C ALA A 173 -20.88 3.94 -4.06
N SER A 174 -19.84 4.62 -4.54
CA SER A 174 -18.73 3.99 -5.23
C SER A 174 -17.41 4.64 -4.84
N GLY A 175 -16.39 3.83 -4.63
CA GLY A 175 -15.02 4.27 -4.47
C GLY A 175 -14.16 3.60 -5.53
N GLN A 176 -13.29 4.36 -6.16
CA GLN A 176 -12.27 3.88 -7.09
C GLN A 176 -10.91 4.37 -6.61
N TYR A 177 -9.90 3.54 -6.75
CA TYR A 177 -8.52 3.91 -6.52
C TYR A 177 -7.67 3.41 -7.68
N ARG A 178 -6.64 4.17 -7.99
CA ARG A 178 -5.74 3.95 -9.11
C ARG A 178 -4.35 4.37 -8.69
N GLN A 179 -3.39 3.54 -9.06
CA GLN A 179 -1.99 3.73 -8.74
C GLN A 179 -1.18 3.77 -10.03
N ASP A 180 -0.51 4.89 -10.27
CA ASP A 180 0.50 5.00 -11.33
C ASP A 180 1.89 4.93 -10.69
N ARG A 181 2.95 4.76 -11.50
CA ARG A 181 4.32 4.65 -10.99
C ARG A 181 5.30 5.30 -11.95
N VAL A 182 6.22 6.10 -11.41
CA VAL A 182 7.31 6.71 -12.17
C VAL A 182 8.66 6.18 -11.69
N THR A 183 9.54 5.85 -12.64
CA THR A 183 10.88 5.33 -12.37
C THR A 183 11.94 6.22 -12.99
N VAL A 184 12.92 6.62 -12.17
CA VAL A 184 14.00 7.53 -12.55
C VAL A 184 15.32 6.79 -12.43
N TYR A 185 16.18 6.93 -13.44
CA TYR A 185 17.57 6.46 -13.39
C TYR A 185 18.51 7.65 -13.42
N LEU A 186 19.53 7.59 -12.57
CA LEU A 186 20.61 8.57 -12.51
C LEU A 186 21.96 7.84 -12.48
N ARG A 187 22.88 8.27 -13.35
CA ARG A 187 24.21 7.69 -13.50
C ARG A 187 25.27 8.76 -13.38
N ALA A 188 26.35 8.43 -12.69
CA ALA A 188 27.56 9.23 -12.62
C ALA A 188 28.64 8.62 -13.51
N ILE A 189 29.18 9.42 -14.43
CA ILE A 189 30.15 9.00 -15.44
C ILE A 189 31.42 9.84 -15.28
N SER A 190 32.58 9.19 -15.19
CA SER A 190 33.89 9.86 -15.15
C SER A 190 34.20 10.50 -16.50
N THR A 191 34.52 11.81 -16.50
CA THR A 191 34.89 12.50 -17.75
C THR A 191 36.27 12.14 -18.25
N SER A 192 37.15 11.63 -17.40
CA SER A 192 38.52 11.24 -17.77
C SER A 192 38.58 9.84 -18.38
N THR A 193 37.76 8.90 -17.89
CA THR A 193 37.82 7.49 -18.29
C THR A 193 36.61 7.03 -19.10
N GLY A 194 35.49 7.75 -19.06
CA GLY A 194 34.21 7.31 -19.62
C GLY A 194 33.52 6.20 -18.81
N GLU A 195 34.09 5.81 -17.66
CA GLU A 195 33.56 4.78 -16.80
C GLU A 195 32.30 5.25 -16.08
N ILE A 196 31.29 4.37 -16.00
CA ILE A 196 30.11 4.59 -15.16
C ILE A 196 30.50 4.27 -13.72
N LEU A 197 30.75 5.31 -12.93
CA LEU A 197 31.15 5.20 -11.53
C LEU A 197 30.03 4.64 -10.65
N LYS A 198 28.78 5.08 -10.90
CA LYS A 198 27.62 4.63 -10.14
C LYS A 198 26.34 4.79 -10.95
N THR A 199 25.42 3.84 -10.78
CA THR A 199 24.04 3.92 -11.29
C THR A 199 23.10 3.71 -10.13
N VAL A 200 22.15 4.63 -9.96
CA VAL A 200 21.05 4.50 -9.01
C VAL A 200 19.73 4.59 -9.76
N TYR A 201 18.72 3.90 -9.22
CA TYR A 201 17.35 4.00 -9.72
C TYR A 201 16.41 4.21 -8.53
N THR A 202 15.38 5.00 -8.75
CA THR A 202 14.34 5.24 -7.75
C THR A 202 12.98 5.12 -8.41
N THR A 203 11.99 4.81 -7.58
CA THR A 203 10.63 4.60 -8.04
C THR A 203 9.69 5.30 -7.10
N ARG A 204 8.77 6.09 -7.65
CA ARG A 204 7.72 6.78 -6.90
C ARG A 204 6.36 6.38 -7.43
N THR A 205 5.52 5.88 -6.53
CA THR A 205 4.10 5.61 -6.78
C THR A 205 3.31 6.92 -6.82
N ILE A 206 2.28 7.04 -7.64
CA ILE A 206 1.38 8.20 -7.72
C ILE A 206 -0.03 7.72 -7.40
N LEU A 207 -0.67 8.30 -6.39
CA LEU A 207 -1.98 7.88 -5.92
C LEU A 207 -3.11 8.74 -6.50
N SER A 208 -4.09 8.07 -7.10
CA SER A 208 -5.35 8.64 -7.56
C SER A 208 -6.51 7.96 -6.83
N GLN A 209 -7.41 8.74 -6.25
CA GLN A 209 -8.61 8.24 -5.55
C GLN A 209 -9.83 9.02 -5.98
N GLN A 210 -10.94 8.33 -6.17
CA GLN A 210 -12.23 8.92 -6.48
C GLN A 210 -13.30 8.29 -5.60
N VAL A 211 -14.09 9.13 -4.94
CA VAL A 211 -15.22 8.69 -4.13
C VAL A 211 -16.45 9.44 -4.60
N GLY A 212 -17.52 8.70 -4.90
CA GLY A 212 -18.78 9.24 -5.39
C GLY A 212 -19.99 8.59 -4.75
N ALA A 213 -21.07 9.35 -4.63
CA ALA A 213 -22.40 8.91 -4.29
C ALA A 213 -23.37 9.35 -5.40
N SER A 214 -24.26 8.44 -5.81
CA SER A 214 -25.17 8.59 -6.93
C SER A 214 -26.60 8.28 -6.46
N LEU A 215 -27.59 9.08 -6.84
CA LEU A 215 -29.01 8.83 -6.59
C LEU A 215 -29.79 8.79 -7.90
N PHE A 216 -30.40 7.65 -8.18
CA PHE A 216 -31.21 7.31 -9.34
C PHE A 216 -32.67 7.13 -8.93
N ARG A 217 -33.59 7.82 -9.61
CA ARG A 217 -35.03 7.64 -9.42
C ARG A 217 -35.74 7.60 -10.77
N PHE A 218 -36.57 6.57 -10.99
CA PHE A 218 -37.46 6.53 -12.16
C PHE A 218 -38.60 7.54 -11.97
N VAL A 219 -38.70 8.53 -12.85
CA VAL A 219 -39.72 9.59 -12.76
C VAL A 219 -40.90 9.31 -13.70
N LYS A 220 -40.66 8.67 -14.86
CA LYS A 220 -41.68 8.13 -15.80
C LYS A 220 -41.10 6.93 -16.57
N PHE A 221 -41.95 6.17 -17.29
CA PHE A 221 -41.48 5.14 -18.24
C PHE A 221 -40.46 5.80 -19.19
N GLN A 222 -39.21 5.31 -19.19
CA GLN A 222 -38.07 5.86 -19.93
C GLN A 222 -37.52 7.22 -19.49
N ARG A 223 -37.84 7.74 -18.29
CA ARG A 223 -37.21 8.95 -17.74
C ARG A 223 -36.56 8.68 -16.38
N LEU A 224 -35.23 8.80 -16.35
CA LEU A 224 -34.39 8.62 -15.17
C LEU A 224 -33.96 10.00 -14.64
N LEU A 225 -34.09 10.23 -13.34
CA LEU A 225 -33.46 11.34 -12.64
C LEU A 225 -32.22 10.79 -11.95
N GLU A 226 -31.08 11.41 -12.22
CA GLU A 226 -29.78 11.04 -11.66
C GLU A 226 -29.15 12.27 -11.01
N ALA A 227 -28.69 12.12 -9.77
CA ALA A 227 -27.93 13.12 -9.04
C ALA A 227 -26.66 12.46 -8.52
N GLU A 228 -25.50 12.88 -9.03
CA GLU A 228 -24.20 12.38 -8.61
C GLU A 228 -23.43 13.48 -7.86
N THR A 229 -22.77 13.11 -6.77
CA THR A 229 -21.83 13.95 -6.04
C THR A 229 -20.58 13.15 -5.74
N GLY A 230 -19.40 13.75 -5.79
CA GLY A 230 -18.15 13.05 -5.52
C GLY A 230 -16.97 13.99 -5.49
N PHE A 231 -15.84 13.47 -5.02
CA PHE A 231 -14.56 14.13 -5.09
C PHE A 231 -13.51 13.20 -5.68
N SER A 232 -12.54 13.77 -6.38
CA SER A 232 -11.37 13.07 -6.89
C SER A 232 -10.13 13.75 -6.34
N TYR A 233 -9.20 12.94 -5.84
CA TYR A 233 -7.86 13.36 -5.45
C TYR A 233 -6.87 12.72 -6.43
N ASN A 234 -6.05 13.55 -7.07
CA ASN A 234 -4.98 13.09 -7.94
C ASN A 234 -3.69 13.76 -7.50
N GLU A 235 -2.71 12.96 -7.07
CA GLU A 235 -1.37 13.46 -6.79
C GLU A 235 -0.74 14.00 -8.09
N PRO A 236 -0.21 15.25 -8.11
CA PRO A 236 0.40 15.81 -9.31
C PRO A 236 1.66 15.03 -9.74
N THR A 237 1.70 14.59 -11.00
CA THR A 237 2.85 13.83 -11.55
C THR A 237 4.18 14.57 -11.41
N GLU A 238 4.17 15.91 -11.56
CA GLU A 238 5.38 16.73 -11.40
C GLU A 238 5.99 16.61 -10.00
N ILE A 239 5.16 16.59 -8.97
CA ILE A 239 5.60 16.46 -7.57
C ILE A 239 6.23 15.08 -7.35
N ALA A 240 5.64 14.02 -7.91
CA ALA A 240 6.18 12.67 -7.80
C ALA A 240 7.50 12.48 -8.57
N VAL A 241 7.64 13.11 -9.74
CA VAL A 241 8.91 13.13 -10.51
C VAL A 241 9.99 13.86 -9.72
N LYS A 242 9.65 15.02 -9.15
CA LYS A 242 10.56 15.79 -8.30
C LYS A 242 11.05 14.96 -7.11
N ASP A 243 10.14 14.33 -6.37
CA ASP A 243 10.47 13.46 -5.23
C ASP A 243 11.38 12.29 -5.64
N ALA A 244 11.10 11.66 -6.79
CA ALA A 244 11.94 10.58 -7.32
C ALA A 244 13.36 11.05 -7.71
N ILE A 245 13.49 12.25 -8.28
CA ILE A 245 14.79 12.85 -8.63
C ILE A 245 15.57 13.23 -7.37
N GLU A 246 14.93 13.85 -6.37
CA GLU A 246 15.55 14.18 -5.09
C GLU A 246 16.06 12.93 -4.37
N LYS A 247 15.24 11.87 -4.33
CA LYS A 247 15.65 10.56 -3.81
C LYS A 247 16.82 9.97 -4.60
N SER A 248 16.86 10.16 -5.92
CA SER A 248 17.97 9.68 -6.77
C SER A 248 19.27 10.39 -6.43
N VAL A 249 19.23 11.71 -6.23
CA VAL A 249 20.41 12.50 -5.82
C VAL A 249 20.88 12.06 -4.43
N GLN A 250 19.96 11.86 -3.48
CA GLN A 250 20.29 11.33 -2.16
C GLN A 250 20.97 9.96 -2.24
N ALA A 251 20.39 9.02 -3.00
CA ALA A 251 20.92 7.69 -3.21
C ALA A 251 22.32 7.74 -3.85
N LEU A 252 22.49 8.58 -4.88
CA LEU A 252 23.79 8.75 -5.55
C LEU A 252 24.86 9.19 -4.54
N VAL A 253 24.57 10.19 -3.71
CA VAL A 253 25.51 10.69 -2.69
C VAL A 253 25.86 9.60 -1.70
N TYR A 254 24.89 8.94 -1.08
CA TYR A 254 25.15 7.91 -0.07
C TYR A 254 25.89 6.70 -0.62
N GLU A 255 25.48 6.21 -1.80
CA GLU A 255 26.18 5.11 -2.45
C GLU A 255 27.59 5.50 -2.90
N GLY A 256 27.79 6.75 -3.34
CA GLY A 256 29.13 7.23 -3.70
C GLY A 256 30.05 7.41 -2.49
N ILE A 257 29.51 7.75 -1.31
CA ILE A 257 30.28 7.74 -0.05
C ILE A 257 30.70 6.31 0.30
N HIS A 258 29.77 5.36 0.21
CA HIS A 258 30.03 3.95 0.53
C HIS A 258 31.08 3.31 -0.38
N ASP A 259 31.01 3.59 -1.69
CA ASP A 259 31.95 3.08 -2.69
C ASP A 259 33.28 3.85 -2.71
N GLY A 260 33.43 4.90 -1.88
CA GLY A 260 34.64 5.71 -1.82
C GLY A 260 34.87 6.63 -3.03
N LEU A 261 33.82 6.92 -3.81
CA LEU A 261 33.87 7.86 -4.94
C LEU A 261 34.08 9.31 -4.48
N TRP A 262 33.54 9.65 -3.31
CA TRP A 262 33.70 10.94 -2.66
C TRP A 262 33.58 10.80 -1.14
N SER A 263 34.03 11.82 -0.40
CA SER A 263 34.10 11.77 1.07
C SER A 263 33.34 12.92 1.74
N PRO A 264 32.62 12.64 2.85
CA PRO A 264 32.07 13.68 3.69
C PRO A 264 33.18 14.46 4.40
N ARG A 265 32.84 15.63 4.94
CA ARG A 265 33.76 16.50 5.68
C ARG A 265 34.28 15.82 6.93
N SER A 266 33.41 15.11 7.65
CA SER A 266 33.75 14.32 8.83
C SER A 266 33.75 12.84 8.46
N SER A 267 34.80 12.10 8.79
CA SER A 267 34.85 10.65 8.55
C SER A 267 33.80 9.88 9.34
N ALA A 268 33.33 10.39 10.48
CA ALA A 268 32.25 9.79 11.26
C ALA A 268 30.91 9.79 10.50
N ASP A 269 30.72 10.73 9.57
CA ASP A 269 29.48 10.85 8.81
C ASP A 269 29.35 9.76 7.74
N SER A 270 30.45 9.07 7.38
CA SER A 270 30.42 7.91 6.48
C SER A 270 29.61 6.73 7.03
N THR A 271 29.37 6.71 8.35
CA THR A 271 28.52 5.72 9.03
C THR A 271 27.42 6.40 9.84
N GLY A 272 27.02 7.62 9.45
CA GLY A 272 26.00 8.40 10.16
C GLY A 272 24.59 7.77 10.10
N PRO A 273 23.64 8.33 10.88
CA PRO A 273 22.27 7.83 10.94
C PRO A 273 21.55 7.91 9.58
N GLY A 274 21.79 8.95 8.78
CA GLY A 274 21.16 9.10 7.46
C GLY A 274 21.59 8.02 6.46
N ILE A 275 22.89 7.69 6.40
CA ILE A 275 23.41 6.59 5.57
C ILE A 275 22.86 5.25 6.07
N THR A 276 22.88 5.04 7.39
CA THR A 276 22.38 3.80 7.99
C THR A 276 20.90 3.59 7.67
N GLN A 277 20.07 4.62 7.81
CA GLN A 277 18.66 4.59 7.47
C GLN A 277 18.45 4.29 5.97
N TYR A 278 19.23 4.91 5.09
CA TYR A 278 19.17 4.64 3.66
C TYR A 278 19.47 3.18 3.32
N TYR A 279 20.51 2.58 3.91
CA TYR A 279 20.84 1.17 3.66
C TYR A 279 19.84 0.19 4.30
N GLN A 280 19.23 0.56 5.43
CA GLN A 280 18.11 -0.20 6.00
C GLN A 280 16.90 -0.18 5.06
N GLU A 281 16.53 1.00 4.54
CA GLU A 281 15.48 1.15 3.53
C GLU A 281 15.79 0.33 2.28
N LYS A 282 17.03 0.41 1.77
CA LYS A 282 17.48 -0.34 0.59
C LYS A 282 17.41 -1.86 0.81
N ALA A 283 17.77 -2.34 1.99
CA ALA A 283 17.65 -3.75 2.34
C ALA A 283 16.19 -4.19 2.47
N ALA A 284 15.34 -3.37 3.11
CA ALA A 284 13.91 -3.62 3.23
C ALA A 284 13.23 -3.69 1.84
N ASN A 285 13.61 -2.81 0.91
CA ASN A 285 13.08 -2.80 -0.45
C ASN A 285 13.30 -4.11 -1.22
N GLN A 286 14.29 -4.94 -0.87
CA GLN A 286 14.47 -6.27 -1.48
C GLN A 286 13.34 -7.24 -1.11
N GLN A 287 12.63 -6.98 -0.01
CA GLN A 287 11.50 -7.75 0.47
C GLN A 287 10.15 -7.14 0.05
N ILE A 288 10.15 -6.05 -0.71
CA ILE A 288 8.93 -5.39 -1.17
C ILE A 288 8.57 -5.88 -2.58
N ASP A 289 7.32 -6.31 -2.77
CA ASP A 289 6.79 -6.69 -4.09
C ASP A 289 6.54 -5.45 -4.98
N LEU A 290 6.30 -5.65 -6.27
CA LEU A 290 5.99 -4.62 -7.28
C LEU A 290 4.87 -3.64 -6.85
N LEU A 291 3.98 -4.09 -5.96
CA LEU A 291 2.86 -3.32 -5.42
C LEU A 291 3.19 -2.55 -4.13
N GLY A 292 4.45 -2.52 -3.68
CA GLY A 292 4.84 -1.83 -2.46
C GLY A 292 4.48 -2.59 -1.17
N ARG A 293 4.22 -3.90 -1.26
CA ARG A 293 3.83 -4.74 -0.12
C ARG A 293 5.03 -5.48 0.45
N GLU A 294 5.25 -5.35 1.76
CA GLU A 294 6.29 -6.11 2.47
C GLU A 294 5.96 -7.61 2.48
N GLN A 295 6.74 -8.39 1.74
CA GLN A 295 6.66 -9.84 1.67
C GLN A 295 7.54 -10.44 2.77
N HIS A 296 6.99 -10.58 3.97
CA HIS A 296 7.66 -11.31 5.03
C HIS A 296 6.78 -12.44 5.56
N ASP A 297 7.42 -13.56 5.90
CA ASP A 297 6.73 -14.65 6.57
C ASP A 297 6.34 -14.12 7.98
N ARG A 298 5.07 -14.27 8.35
CA ARG A 298 4.53 -13.67 9.60
C ARG A 298 4.24 -14.70 10.67
N ARG A 299 3.75 -15.87 10.25
CA ARG A 299 3.14 -16.86 11.13
C ARG A 299 4.15 -17.92 11.54
N GLY A 300 4.11 -18.30 12.82
CA GLY A 300 4.86 -19.44 13.33
C GLY A 300 4.32 -20.76 12.79
N VAL A 301 5.18 -21.78 12.75
CA VAL A 301 4.84 -23.15 12.30
C VAL A 301 3.73 -23.76 13.16
N TRP A 302 3.72 -23.44 14.46
CA TRP A 302 2.74 -23.92 15.41
C TRP A 302 1.96 -22.76 16.02
N GLY A 303 0.69 -22.98 16.32
CA GLY A 303 -0.11 -22.03 17.08
C GLY A 303 -1.21 -22.70 17.88
N VAL A 304 -1.73 -22.00 18.88
CA VAL A 304 -2.90 -22.40 19.66
C VAL A 304 -3.95 -21.31 19.53
N ALA A 305 -5.21 -21.70 19.34
CA ALA A 305 -6.30 -20.77 19.23
C ALA A 305 -7.47 -21.13 20.15
N GLY A 306 -8.08 -20.10 20.75
CA GLY A 306 -9.37 -20.22 21.41
C GLY A 306 -10.45 -19.63 20.51
N SER A 307 -11.59 -20.31 20.37
CA SER A 307 -12.70 -19.81 19.56
C SER A 307 -14.03 -19.87 20.29
N GLY A 308 -14.84 -18.83 20.12
CA GLY A 308 -16.25 -18.81 20.47
C GLY A 308 -17.09 -18.93 19.20
N ALA A 309 -18.12 -19.78 19.24
CA ALA A 309 -19.00 -20.04 18.11
C ALA A 309 -20.46 -19.80 18.48
N VAL A 310 -21.21 -19.31 17.51
CA VAL A 310 -22.66 -19.24 17.55
C VAL A 310 -23.17 -20.16 16.46
N VAL A 311 -23.98 -21.14 16.85
CA VAL A 311 -24.49 -22.19 15.96
C VAL A 311 -25.99 -22.06 15.82
N ARG A 312 -26.50 -22.29 14.61
CA ARG A 312 -27.92 -22.38 14.35
C ARG A 312 -28.22 -23.67 13.60
N TYR A 313 -29.08 -24.46 14.21
CA TYR A 313 -29.57 -25.70 13.64
C TYR A 313 -30.44 -25.44 12.40
N SER A 314 -30.32 -26.29 11.38
CA SER A 314 -31.07 -26.18 10.14
C SER A 314 -31.45 -27.58 9.62
N GLY A 315 -32.48 -28.17 10.24
CA GLY A 315 -33.06 -29.45 9.81
C GLY A 315 -34.57 -29.49 10.03
N ASP A 316 -35.10 -30.67 10.33
CA ASP A 316 -36.54 -30.96 10.27
C ASP A 316 -37.37 -30.39 11.44
N LEU A 317 -36.72 -29.87 12.48
CA LEU A 317 -37.39 -29.27 13.64
C LEU A 317 -37.88 -27.84 13.37
N SER A 318 -39.14 -27.58 13.72
CA SER A 318 -39.75 -26.26 13.65
C SER A 318 -39.20 -25.32 14.75
N ARG A 319 -38.76 -24.10 14.38
CA ARG A 319 -38.19 -23.04 15.25
C ARG A 319 -36.76 -23.30 15.78
N PRO A 320 -35.73 -23.25 14.91
CA PRO A 320 -34.34 -23.38 15.34
C PRO A 320 -33.91 -22.21 16.24
N GLN A 321 -33.25 -22.52 17.36
CA GLN A 321 -32.69 -21.52 18.27
C GLN A 321 -31.19 -21.34 18.02
N VAL A 322 -30.73 -20.12 18.25
CA VAL A 322 -29.31 -19.77 18.19
C VAL A 322 -28.66 -20.14 19.52
N GLN A 323 -27.61 -20.93 19.46
CA GLN A 323 -26.91 -21.46 20.64
C GLN A 323 -25.42 -21.16 20.59
N GLY A 324 -24.75 -21.25 21.74
CA GLY A 324 -23.33 -20.98 21.88
C GLY A 324 -22.46 -22.25 21.89
N GLY A 325 -21.20 -22.08 21.54
CA GLY A 325 -20.16 -23.09 21.66
C GLY A 325 -18.78 -22.47 21.82
N GLY A 326 -17.81 -23.29 22.19
CA GLY A 326 -16.42 -22.90 22.34
C GLY A 326 -15.49 -24.06 22.01
N ALA A 327 -14.30 -23.74 21.49
CA ALA A 327 -13.29 -24.74 21.15
C ALA A 327 -11.87 -24.22 21.36
N VAL A 328 -10.97 -25.15 21.62
CA VAL A 328 -9.52 -24.94 21.59
C VAL A 328 -8.99 -25.64 20.35
N SER A 329 -8.08 -24.97 19.65
CA SER A 329 -7.53 -25.45 18.39
C SER A 329 -6.01 -25.47 18.44
N LEU A 330 -5.42 -26.57 17.97
CA LEU A 330 -3.99 -26.64 17.68
C LEU A 330 -3.79 -26.45 16.18
N LEU A 331 -2.96 -25.49 15.80
CA LEU A 331 -2.69 -25.10 14.43
C LEU A 331 -1.27 -25.53 14.05
N TYR A 332 -1.16 -26.16 12.89
CA TYR A 332 0.10 -26.48 12.24
C TYR A 332 0.11 -25.83 10.86
N GLN A 333 1.15 -25.05 10.56
CA GLN A 333 1.39 -24.48 9.25
C GLN A 333 2.62 -25.17 8.67
N GLY A 334 2.51 -25.74 7.46
CA GLY A 334 3.69 -26.26 6.76
C GLY A 334 4.74 -25.16 6.59
N ALA A 335 6.01 -25.53 6.38
CA ALA A 335 7.17 -24.62 6.34
C ALA A 335 6.89 -23.24 5.72
N SER A 336 7.56 -22.20 6.22
CA SER A 336 7.23 -20.75 6.32
C SER A 336 6.51 -20.02 5.17
N VAL A 337 6.31 -20.64 4.01
CA VAL A 337 5.56 -20.12 2.83
C VAL A 337 4.29 -20.94 2.54
N GLY A 338 3.98 -21.95 3.36
CA GLY A 338 2.89 -22.89 3.15
C GLY A 338 1.51 -22.22 3.14
N ARG A 339 0.85 -22.20 1.98
CA ARG A 339 -0.59 -21.89 1.90
C ARG A 339 -1.45 -22.92 2.64
N TRP A 340 -0.91 -24.12 2.81
CA TRP A 340 -1.57 -25.23 3.48
C TRP A 340 -1.17 -25.32 4.96
N GLY A 341 -2.17 -25.56 5.80
CA GLY A 341 -2.02 -25.90 7.21
C GLY A 341 -3.02 -26.97 7.62
N ALA A 342 -2.84 -27.48 8.83
CA ALA A 342 -3.77 -28.38 9.48
C ALA A 342 -4.21 -27.76 10.82
N ALA A 343 -5.45 -27.99 11.19
CA ALA A 343 -6.03 -27.54 12.44
C ALA A 343 -6.74 -28.72 13.11
N LEU A 344 -6.41 -28.97 14.38
CA LEU A 344 -7.14 -29.89 15.23
C LEU A 344 -8.00 -29.06 16.17
N HIS A 345 -9.32 -29.15 16.05
CA HIS A 345 -10.28 -28.47 16.91
C HIS A 345 -10.87 -29.45 17.92
N VAL A 346 -10.93 -29.06 19.19
CA VAL A 346 -11.62 -29.79 20.24
C VAL A 346 -12.53 -28.82 20.99
N GLY A 347 -13.83 -29.10 21.02
CA GLY A 347 -14.79 -28.13 21.52
C GLY A 347 -16.10 -28.71 22.02
N GLN A 348 -16.94 -27.83 22.52
CA GLN A 348 -18.30 -28.11 22.97
C GLN A 348 -19.28 -27.08 22.40
N PHE A 349 -20.47 -27.51 22.04
CA PHE A 349 -21.55 -26.63 21.60
C PHE A 349 -22.91 -27.16 22.06
N ALA A 350 -23.91 -26.29 22.02
CA ALA A 350 -25.30 -26.67 22.24
C ALA A 350 -26.10 -26.52 20.95
N LEU A 351 -27.07 -27.39 20.72
CA LEU A 351 -28.13 -27.19 19.73
C LEU A 351 -29.47 -27.11 20.45
N GLY A 352 -30.38 -26.30 19.92
CA GLY A 352 -31.73 -26.21 20.44
C GLY A 352 -32.76 -25.86 19.36
N ALA A 353 -33.94 -26.45 19.49
CA ALA A 353 -35.08 -26.19 18.62
C ALA A 353 -36.38 -26.33 19.42
N GLY A 354 -37.17 -25.23 19.46
CA GLY A 354 -38.36 -25.15 20.32
C GLY A 354 -38.06 -25.35 21.82
N ASP A 355 -39.06 -25.83 22.57
CA ASP A 355 -38.97 -26.04 24.03
C ASP A 355 -38.55 -27.47 24.42
N TYR A 356 -38.51 -28.39 23.45
CA TYR A 356 -38.34 -29.82 23.69
C TYR A 356 -36.93 -30.35 23.33
N PHE A 357 -36.18 -29.64 22.49
CA PHE A 357 -34.85 -30.06 22.07
C PHE A 357 -33.81 -29.05 22.54
N HIS A 358 -32.99 -29.46 23.51
CA HIS A 358 -31.81 -28.72 23.95
C HIS A 358 -30.72 -29.71 24.37
N GLN A 359 -29.70 -29.89 23.53
CA GLN A 359 -28.68 -30.90 23.70
C GLN A 359 -27.28 -30.31 23.57
N ARG A 360 -26.37 -30.71 24.48
CA ARG A 360 -24.95 -30.37 24.39
C ARG A 360 -24.16 -31.49 23.72
N PHE A 361 -23.15 -31.07 22.99
CA PHE A 361 -22.27 -31.92 22.20
C PHE A 361 -20.82 -31.57 22.47
N THR A 362 -19.96 -32.57 22.36
CA THR A 362 -18.50 -32.44 22.39
C THR A 362 -17.96 -33.02 21.10
N TYR A 363 -17.07 -32.30 20.43
CA TYR A 363 -16.55 -32.68 19.13
C TYR A 363 -15.03 -32.58 19.08
N ALA A 364 -14.46 -33.39 18.18
CA ALA A 364 -13.08 -33.29 17.76
C ALA A 364 -13.03 -33.35 16.22
N GLU A 365 -12.32 -32.40 15.61
CA GLU A 365 -12.26 -32.21 14.15
C GLU A 365 -10.82 -32.02 13.70
N LEU A 366 -10.47 -32.68 12.59
CA LEU A 366 -9.22 -32.43 11.89
C LEU A 366 -9.53 -31.77 10.55
N CYS A 367 -9.03 -30.55 10.36
CA CYS A 367 -9.29 -29.72 9.19
C CYS A 367 -7.98 -29.39 8.46
N GLY A 368 -7.99 -29.53 7.14
CA GLY A 368 -7.02 -28.85 6.27
C GLY A 368 -7.45 -27.41 6.07
N GLN A 369 -6.52 -26.46 6.20
CA GLN A 369 -6.73 -25.03 6.00
C GLN A 369 -5.88 -24.54 4.83
N TYR A 370 -6.47 -23.78 3.92
CA TYR A 370 -5.79 -23.11 2.81
C TYR A 370 -5.91 -21.59 2.93
N ARG A 371 -4.79 -20.89 3.12
CA ARG A 371 -4.70 -19.42 3.19
C ARG A 371 -4.42 -18.83 1.81
N LEU A 372 -5.20 -17.83 1.41
CA LEU A 372 -5.03 -17.17 0.13
C LEU A 372 -3.76 -16.29 0.11
N PHE A 373 -3.50 -15.58 1.21
CA PHE A 373 -2.41 -14.61 1.32
C PHE A 373 -1.58 -14.84 2.61
N PRO A 374 -0.78 -15.92 2.69
CA PRO A 374 -0.11 -16.32 3.94
C PRO A 374 0.93 -15.32 4.47
N ARG A 375 1.43 -14.41 3.63
CA ARG A 375 2.40 -13.36 3.97
C ARG A 375 1.77 -12.02 4.38
N GLU A 376 0.46 -11.86 4.14
CA GLU A 376 -0.26 -10.64 4.47
C GLU A 376 -0.77 -10.68 5.91
N GLN A 377 -0.94 -9.50 6.52
CA GLN A 377 -1.56 -9.36 7.84
C GLN A 377 -3.03 -9.79 7.81
N PHE A 378 -3.72 -9.45 6.73
CA PHE A 378 -5.08 -9.88 6.46
C PHE A 378 -5.08 -10.99 5.41
N THR A 379 -5.60 -12.18 5.78
CA THR A 379 -5.75 -13.30 4.84
C THR A 379 -7.11 -13.94 4.97
N PRO A 380 -7.87 -14.04 3.86
CA PRO A 380 -8.92 -15.03 3.76
C PRO A 380 -8.34 -16.45 3.82
N TYR A 381 -9.10 -17.37 4.37
CA TYR A 381 -8.79 -18.78 4.36
C TYR A 381 -10.05 -19.61 4.11
N VAL A 382 -9.86 -20.76 3.50
CA VAL A 382 -10.89 -21.80 3.39
C VAL A 382 -10.40 -23.03 4.14
N PHE A 383 -11.31 -23.82 4.67
CA PHE A 383 -10.95 -25.05 5.35
C PHE A 383 -11.98 -26.14 5.11
N GLY A 384 -11.53 -27.38 5.21
CA GLY A 384 -12.36 -28.57 5.07
C GLY A 384 -11.77 -29.71 5.86
N GLY A 385 -12.62 -30.54 6.44
CA GLY A 385 -12.19 -31.60 7.34
C GLY A 385 -13.29 -32.57 7.71
N GLY A 386 -12.95 -33.45 8.64
CA GLY A 386 -13.88 -34.42 9.21
C GLY A 386 -13.66 -34.53 10.71
N GLY A 387 -14.71 -34.89 11.42
CA GLY A 387 -14.68 -35.00 12.86
C GLY A 387 -15.66 -36.04 13.40
N LEU A 388 -15.63 -36.14 14.72
CA LEU A 388 -16.52 -36.98 15.49
C LEU A 388 -17.18 -36.12 16.56
N THR A 389 -18.49 -36.24 16.67
CA THR A 389 -19.29 -35.56 17.68
C THR A 389 -19.95 -36.58 18.61
N VAL A 390 -19.95 -36.28 19.91
CA VAL A 390 -20.55 -37.10 20.98
C VAL A 390 -21.49 -36.24 21.81
N ARG A 391 -22.59 -36.85 22.27
CA ARG A 391 -23.58 -36.20 23.14
C ARG A 391 -23.10 -36.12 24.60
N THR A 392 -23.32 -34.98 25.24
CA THR A 392 -22.95 -34.71 26.63
C THR A 392 -24.16 -34.21 27.42
N PRO A 393 -24.51 -34.80 28.60
CA PRO A 393 -23.87 -35.93 29.27
C PRO A 393 -24.08 -37.26 28.54
N ARG A 394 -23.11 -38.16 28.67
CA ARG A 394 -22.95 -39.40 27.87
C ARG A 394 -23.99 -40.45 28.23
N ARG A 395 -25.24 -40.27 27.76
CA ARG A 395 -26.33 -41.23 27.91
C ARG A 395 -26.30 -42.36 26.86
N SER A 396 -25.57 -42.15 25.76
CA SER A 396 -25.39 -43.10 24.64
C SER A 396 -23.95 -43.01 24.12
N THR A 397 -23.40 -44.11 23.64
CA THR A 397 -22.06 -44.20 23.01
C THR A 397 -22.06 -43.89 21.52
N ALA A 398 -23.19 -43.42 20.96
CA ALA A 398 -23.30 -43.09 19.54
C ALA A 398 -22.28 -42.00 19.14
N LEU A 399 -21.31 -42.38 18.32
CA LEU A 399 -20.37 -41.49 17.65
C LEU A 399 -21.05 -40.98 16.38
N LEU A 400 -21.10 -39.66 16.22
CA LEU A 400 -21.70 -39.01 15.06
C LEU A 400 -20.55 -38.48 14.18
N PRO A 401 -20.13 -39.23 13.14
CA PRO A 401 -19.15 -38.73 12.20
C PRO A 401 -19.75 -37.64 11.33
N HIS A 402 -18.97 -36.60 11.08
CA HIS A 402 -19.39 -35.47 10.27
C HIS A 402 -18.24 -34.94 9.42
N VAL A 403 -18.59 -34.24 8.34
CA VAL A 403 -17.67 -33.41 7.57
C VAL A 403 -17.96 -31.94 7.84
N VAL A 404 -16.90 -31.15 7.85
CA VAL A 404 -16.95 -29.71 8.09
C VAL A 404 -16.29 -29.00 6.93
N GLY A 405 -16.90 -27.91 6.48
CA GLY A 405 -16.35 -27.02 5.47
C GLY A 405 -16.68 -25.58 5.79
N GLY A 406 -15.76 -24.67 5.50
CA GLY A 406 -15.98 -23.27 5.83
C GLY A 406 -14.98 -22.32 5.20
N ALA A 407 -15.24 -21.05 5.40
CA ALA A 407 -14.38 -19.96 4.98
C ALA A 407 -14.35 -18.89 6.07
N GLY A 408 -13.23 -18.19 6.17
CA GLY A 408 -13.06 -17.12 7.12
C GLY A 408 -11.97 -16.16 6.72
N VAL A 409 -11.79 -15.15 7.56
CA VAL A 409 -10.74 -14.14 7.44
C VAL A 409 -9.95 -14.12 8.73
N GLU A 410 -8.65 -13.91 8.63
CA GLU A 410 -7.74 -13.70 9.75
C GLU A 410 -7.03 -12.35 9.58
N ALA A 411 -7.02 -11.55 10.62
CA ALA A 411 -6.27 -10.30 10.74
C ALA A 411 -5.23 -10.44 11.86
N LEU A 412 -3.95 -10.32 11.53
CA LEU A 412 -2.85 -10.31 12.49
C LEU A 412 -2.76 -8.93 13.18
N LEU A 413 -2.89 -8.91 14.52
CA LEU A 413 -2.61 -7.73 15.34
C LEU A 413 -1.09 -7.56 15.53
N THR A 414 -0.39 -8.68 15.66
CA THR A 414 1.07 -8.80 15.69
C THR A 414 1.46 -10.08 14.96
N ASP A 415 2.74 -10.27 14.66
CA ASP A 415 3.24 -11.52 14.04
C ASP A 415 3.00 -12.77 14.95
N GLN A 416 2.62 -12.58 16.22
CA GLN A 416 2.27 -13.64 17.17
C GLN A 416 0.77 -13.78 17.45
N VAL A 417 -0.05 -12.76 17.18
CA VAL A 417 -1.47 -12.73 17.59
C VAL A 417 -2.37 -12.43 16.41
N GLY A 418 -3.31 -13.34 16.13
CA GLY A 418 -4.32 -13.21 15.07
C GLY A 418 -5.74 -13.21 15.61
N LEU A 419 -6.60 -12.36 15.04
CA LEU A 419 -8.05 -12.40 15.20
C LEU A 419 -8.69 -12.97 13.94
N GLY A 420 -9.56 -13.96 14.11
CA GLY A 420 -10.25 -14.63 13.03
C GLY A 420 -11.77 -14.52 13.15
N LEU A 421 -12.44 -14.41 12.01
CA LEU A 421 -13.89 -14.56 11.90
C LEU A 421 -14.18 -15.52 10.75
N GLY A 422 -15.01 -16.52 10.97
CA GLY A 422 -15.34 -17.53 9.96
C GLY A 422 -16.78 -18.00 10.03
N ILE A 423 -17.22 -18.58 8.92
CA ILE A 423 -18.51 -19.27 8.80
C ILE A 423 -18.21 -20.72 8.41
N ASP A 424 -18.89 -21.64 9.08
CA ASP A 424 -18.70 -23.07 8.89
C ASP A 424 -20.04 -23.79 8.73
N THR A 425 -20.02 -24.90 8.00
CA THR A 425 -21.15 -25.81 7.84
C THR A 425 -20.69 -27.22 8.21
N HIS A 426 -21.52 -27.91 8.97
CA HIS A 426 -21.27 -29.27 9.42
C HIS A 426 -22.37 -30.17 8.88
N TYR A 427 -21.97 -31.21 8.17
CA TYR A 427 -22.87 -32.19 7.56
C TYR A 427 -22.64 -33.55 8.22
N TYR A 428 -23.69 -34.09 8.83
CA TYR A 428 -23.64 -35.37 9.52
C TYR A 428 -24.00 -36.50 8.57
N PHE A 429 -23.27 -37.62 8.65
CA PHE A 429 -23.58 -38.81 7.84
C PHE A 429 -24.71 -39.66 8.41
N SER A 430 -25.25 -39.26 9.57
CA SER A 430 -26.26 -40.00 10.31
C SER A 430 -27.44 -39.11 10.63
N ASP A 431 -28.65 -39.59 10.34
CA ASP A 431 -29.97 -38.99 10.64
C ASP A 431 -30.35 -39.10 12.13
N GLN A 432 -29.34 -39.18 13.00
CA GLN A 432 -29.54 -39.42 14.44
C GLN A 432 -29.22 -38.19 15.27
N LEU A 433 -28.96 -37.02 14.68
CA LEU A 433 -28.60 -35.82 15.43
C LEU A 433 -29.76 -35.38 16.35
N ASP A 434 -30.99 -35.54 15.87
CA ASP A 434 -32.23 -35.05 16.49
C ASP A 434 -33.12 -36.13 17.13
N GLN A 435 -32.70 -37.40 17.10
CA GLN A 435 -33.45 -38.57 17.63
C GLN A 435 -34.77 -38.88 16.92
N LEU A 436 -35.08 -38.24 15.79
CA LEU A 436 -36.26 -38.50 14.99
C LEU A 436 -35.82 -39.06 13.61
N PRO A 437 -35.94 -40.37 13.35
CA PRO A 437 -35.60 -40.96 12.05
C PRO A 437 -36.74 -40.76 11.02
N LEU A 438 -37.22 -39.53 10.90
CA LEU A 438 -38.38 -39.16 10.07
C LEU A 438 -38.01 -38.00 9.13
N GLY A 439 -36.86 -38.12 8.46
CA GLY A 439 -36.36 -37.19 7.45
C GLY A 439 -35.82 -37.91 6.22
N ARG A 440 -35.96 -37.30 5.03
CA ARG A 440 -35.32 -37.79 3.77
C ARG A 440 -33.95 -37.16 3.54
N TYR A 441 -33.55 -36.20 4.38
CA TYR A 441 -32.34 -35.38 4.22
C TYR A 441 -31.50 -35.41 5.50
N ASN A 442 -30.18 -35.47 5.34
CA ASN A 442 -29.25 -35.51 6.47
C ASN A 442 -29.17 -34.15 7.19
N ASP A 443 -29.08 -34.21 8.52
CA ASP A 443 -28.98 -33.04 9.39
C ASP A 443 -27.70 -32.22 9.14
N PHE A 444 -27.85 -30.90 9.05
CA PHE A 444 -26.73 -29.96 9.00
C PHE A 444 -26.98 -28.73 9.88
N TYR A 445 -25.90 -28.10 10.31
CA TYR A 445 -25.96 -26.79 10.97
C TYR A 445 -24.90 -25.86 10.41
N TRP A 446 -25.16 -24.57 10.53
CA TRP A 446 -24.20 -23.52 10.23
C TRP A 446 -23.76 -22.80 11.49
N GLY A 447 -22.48 -22.45 11.54
CA GLY A 447 -21.85 -21.76 12.64
C GLY A 447 -21.15 -20.49 12.18
N VAL A 448 -21.15 -19.47 13.04
CA VAL A 448 -20.28 -18.29 12.94
C VAL A 448 -19.29 -18.35 14.09
N ARG A 449 -17.99 -18.28 13.79
CA ARG A 449 -16.91 -18.49 14.75
C ARG A 449 -15.98 -17.30 14.81
N ALA A 450 -15.77 -16.77 16.01
CA ALA A 450 -14.72 -15.80 16.31
C ALA A 450 -13.55 -16.53 16.98
N THR A 451 -12.33 -16.31 16.48
CA THR A 451 -11.13 -17.04 16.88
C THR A 451 -10.04 -16.06 17.31
N LEU A 452 -9.35 -16.35 18.41
CA LEU A 452 -8.13 -15.68 18.83
C LEU A 452 -6.99 -16.70 18.76
N THR A 453 -6.00 -16.42 17.92
CA THR A 453 -4.88 -17.31 17.64
C THR A 453 -3.57 -16.73 18.18
N PHE A 454 -2.77 -17.58 18.83
CA PHE A 454 -1.41 -17.29 19.25
C PHE A 454 -0.42 -18.20 18.52
N TYR A 455 0.52 -17.62 17.76
CA TYR A 455 1.55 -18.32 17.00
C TYR A 455 2.87 -18.38 17.77
N PHE A 456 3.47 -19.57 17.82
CA PHE A 456 4.76 -19.81 18.46
C PHE A 456 5.91 -19.59 17.49
N HIS A 457 6.96 -18.89 17.93
CA HIS A 457 8.21 -18.70 17.17
C HIS A 457 7.95 -18.20 15.73
N PRO A 458 7.32 -17.03 15.54
CA PRO A 458 7.23 -16.44 14.21
C PRO A 458 8.65 -16.24 13.63
N PRO A 459 8.82 -16.39 12.31
CA PRO A 459 10.11 -16.17 11.67
C PRO A 459 10.62 -14.75 11.97
N LYS A 460 11.93 -14.63 12.18
CA LYS A 460 12.56 -13.33 12.47
C LYS A 460 12.49 -12.46 11.21
N ARG A 461 12.17 -11.18 11.43
CA ARG A 461 12.19 -10.12 10.40
C ARG A 461 13.60 -9.90 9.85
#